data_AF-A0A1G0Z1S8-F1
#
_entry.id   AF-A0A1G0Z1S8-F1
#
_cell.length_a   1.000
_cell.length_b   1.000
_cell.length_c   1.000
_cell.angle_alpha   90.00
_cell.angle_beta   90.00
_cell.angle_gamma   90.00
#
_symmetry.space_group_name_H-M   'P 1'
#
loop_
_entity.id
_entity.type
_entity.pdbx_description
1 polymer ?
#
loop_
_entity_poly.entity_id
_entity_poly.type
_entity_poly.pdbx_seq_one_letter_code
_entity_poly.pdbx_strand_id
1 'polypeptide(L)'
;MNEHPLTLAVKARFKALQKTRVLAFGSSNTEHFQTGMHWFDIFEMGIRNTHGRIHHFINTGISGNTTANLLERFEDDAAFYKPHIVLITIGGNDCNPDKNISEEEFVKNLQVLYRRFANMGTAVFFQTYYSPDPDLIETVRLKNFYRYTDIVRNTASALNVGLIDHLARWELLRKAHPELYKPLMRDGFHLNSKGNMVVGIDICKFFDLKPDADEPEFWKNGLEISNLMDTLMSGK
;
A
#
# COMPACT_ATOMS: atom_id res chain seq x y z
N MET A 1 -6.03 18.82 -5.40
CA MET A 1 -7.00 17.87 -6.00
C MET A 1 -8.09 17.60 -4.98
N ASN A 2 -9.36 17.53 -5.39
CA ASN A 2 -10.45 17.16 -4.48
C ASN A 2 -10.25 15.70 -4.03
N GLU A 3 -10.46 15.42 -2.75
CA GLU A 3 -10.37 14.06 -2.21
C GLU A 3 -11.41 13.14 -2.85
N HIS A 4 -10.98 11.90 -3.14
CA HIS A 4 -11.86 10.89 -3.73
C HIS A 4 -13.05 10.58 -2.80
N PRO A 5 -14.29 10.45 -3.29
CA PRO A 5 -15.47 10.21 -2.45
C PRO A 5 -15.35 9.00 -1.53
N LEU A 6 -14.67 7.93 -1.98
CA LEU A 6 -14.41 6.74 -1.17
C LEU A 6 -13.51 7.05 0.04
N THR A 7 -12.48 7.89 -0.15
CA THR A 7 -11.60 8.36 0.93
C THR A 7 -12.40 9.14 1.97
N LEU A 8 -13.27 10.06 1.51
CA LEU A 8 -14.15 10.82 2.39
C LEU A 8 -15.10 9.92 3.18
N ALA A 9 -15.69 8.90 2.54
CA ALA A 9 -16.56 7.93 3.20
C ALA A 9 -15.84 7.12 4.28
N VAL A 10 -14.60 6.69 4.02
CA VAL A 10 -13.75 6.00 5.00
C VAL A 10 -13.40 6.92 6.17
N LYS A 11 -12.95 8.15 5.91
CA LYS A 11 -12.67 9.15 6.96
C LYS A 11 -13.90 9.43 7.81
N ALA A 12 -15.08 9.56 7.19
CA ALA A 12 -16.34 9.75 7.90
C ALA A 12 -16.70 8.54 8.78
N ARG A 13 -16.47 7.31 8.30
CA ARG A 13 -16.66 6.07 9.08
C ARG A 13 -15.79 6.06 10.35
N PHE A 14 -14.53 6.45 10.23
CA PHE A 14 -13.61 6.56 11.36
C PHE A 14 -14.05 7.63 12.35
N LYS A 15 -14.41 8.83 11.88
CA LYS A 15 -14.93 9.93 12.72
C LYS A 15 -16.23 9.56 13.44
N ALA A 16 -17.08 8.75 12.81
CA ALA A 16 -18.30 8.21 13.41
C ALA A 16 -18.05 7.03 14.38
N LEU A 17 -16.78 6.68 14.65
CA LEU A 17 -16.35 5.62 15.57
C LEU A 17 -16.96 4.23 15.25
N GLN A 18 -17.31 4.00 13.98
CA GLN A 18 -17.90 2.73 13.58
C GLN A 18 -16.87 1.62 13.63
N LYS A 19 -17.26 0.45 14.17
CA LYS A 19 -16.38 -0.74 14.17
C LYS A 19 -15.98 -1.10 12.75
N THR A 20 -14.68 -1.12 12.50
CA THR A 20 -14.13 -1.22 11.14
C THR A 20 -13.18 -2.40 11.04
N ARG A 21 -13.28 -3.15 9.94
CA ARG A 21 -12.39 -4.26 9.59
C ARG A 21 -11.59 -3.78 8.40
N VAL A 22 -10.28 -3.72 8.56
CA VAL A 22 -9.34 -3.30 7.53
C VAL A 22 -8.55 -4.54 7.13
N LEU A 23 -8.54 -4.86 5.85
CA LEU A 23 -7.79 -5.96 5.28
C LEU A 23 -6.64 -5.42 4.43
N ALA A 24 -5.44 -5.93 4.64
CA ALA A 24 -4.33 -5.79 3.69
C ALA A 24 -4.21 -7.09 2.90
N PHE A 25 -4.32 -7.02 1.57
CA PHE A 25 -4.32 -8.16 0.67
C PHE A 25 -3.26 -7.99 -0.43
N GLY A 26 -2.32 -8.92 -0.52
CA GLY A 26 -1.19 -8.73 -1.42
C GLY A 26 -0.12 -9.79 -1.32
N SER A 27 1.10 -9.41 -1.66
CA SER A 27 2.25 -10.31 -1.63
C SER A 27 3.28 -9.95 -0.54
N SER A 28 4.58 -10.01 -0.83
CA SER A 28 5.66 -9.88 0.15
C SER A 28 5.71 -8.51 0.83
N ASN A 29 5.37 -7.42 0.13
CA ASN A 29 5.27 -6.09 0.75
C ASN A 29 4.14 -6.02 1.80
N THR A 30 3.13 -6.88 1.66
CA THR A 30 1.97 -6.93 2.53
C THR A 30 2.23 -7.92 3.65
N GLU A 31 2.88 -9.04 3.37
CA GLU A 31 3.25 -10.03 4.38
C GLU A 31 4.18 -9.44 5.44
N HIS A 32 3.80 -9.61 6.70
CA HIS A 32 4.63 -9.18 7.82
C HIS A 32 5.59 -10.31 8.25
N PHE A 33 6.69 -10.48 7.50
CA PHE A 33 7.69 -11.51 7.79
C PHE A 33 8.92 -11.00 8.57
N GLN A 34 9.03 -9.69 8.82
CA GLN A 34 10.18 -9.08 9.51
C GLN A 34 9.84 -8.68 10.94
N THR A 35 10.81 -8.78 11.85
CA THR A 35 10.72 -8.21 13.19
C THR A 35 10.65 -6.67 13.13
N GLY A 36 9.84 -6.09 14.00
CA GLY A 36 9.59 -4.64 14.07
C GLY A 36 8.23 -4.28 13.47
N MET A 37 7.90 -3.00 13.49
CA MET A 37 6.62 -2.52 12.97
C MET A 37 6.59 -2.57 11.45
N HIS A 38 5.54 -3.19 10.92
CA HIS A 38 5.15 -3.15 9.53
C HIS A 38 4.30 -1.91 9.24
N TRP A 39 4.19 -1.51 7.97
CA TRP A 39 3.37 -0.35 7.60
C TRP A 39 1.92 -0.51 8.04
N PHE A 40 1.42 -1.74 8.10
CA PHE A 40 0.05 -2.05 8.49
C PHE A 40 -0.17 -1.89 10.00
N ASP A 41 0.82 -2.22 10.82
CA ASP A 41 0.79 -1.97 12.27
C ASP A 41 0.75 -0.47 12.58
N ILE A 42 1.48 0.32 11.79
CA ILE A 42 1.53 1.77 11.96
C ILE A 42 0.21 2.41 11.55
N PHE A 43 -0.43 1.87 10.51
CA PHE A 43 -1.79 2.28 10.14
C PHE A 43 -2.80 1.93 11.25
N GLU A 44 -2.70 0.74 11.86
CA GLU A 44 -3.51 0.36 13.01
C GLU A 44 -3.32 1.35 14.17
N MET A 45 -2.06 1.66 14.49
CA MET A 45 -1.72 2.62 15.53
C MET A 45 -2.26 4.02 15.24
N GLY A 46 -2.21 4.48 13.99
CA GLY A 46 -2.82 5.74 13.58
C GLY A 46 -4.31 5.81 13.88
N ILE A 47 -5.07 4.74 13.60
CA ILE A 47 -6.50 4.69 13.95
C ILE A 47 -6.68 4.66 15.46
N ARG A 48 -5.91 3.84 16.18
CA ARG A 48 -5.99 3.75 17.64
C ARG A 48 -5.78 5.11 18.30
N ASN A 49 -4.74 5.82 17.90
CA ASN A 49 -4.34 7.08 18.53
C ASN A 49 -5.29 8.22 18.17
N THR A 50 -5.89 8.19 16.98
CA THR A 50 -6.81 9.24 16.53
C THR A 50 -8.26 9.03 17.00
N HIS A 51 -8.72 7.77 17.01
CA HIS A 51 -10.14 7.43 17.18
C HIS A 51 -10.40 6.35 18.25
N GLY A 52 -9.38 5.85 18.94
CA GLY A 52 -9.49 4.75 19.89
C GLY A 52 -9.65 3.39 19.21
N ARG A 53 -9.98 2.36 20.01
CA ARG A 53 -10.06 0.96 19.54
C ARG A 53 -11.37 0.67 18.80
N ILE A 54 -11.47 1.15 17.57
CA ILE A 54 -12.61 0.91 16.67
C ILE A 54 -12.33 -0.11 15.57
N HIS A 55 -11.14 -0.69 15.51
CA HIS A 55 -10.68 -1.46 14.35
C HIS A 55 -10.35 -2.92 14.66
N HIS A 56 -10.35 -3.73 13.60
CA HIS A 56 -9.64 -5.00 13.49
C HIS A 56 -8.83 -4.97 12.20
N PHE A 57 -7.54 -5.25 12.31
CA PHE A 57 -6.60 -5.28 11.19
C PHE A 57 -6.31 -6.73 10.85
N ILE A 58 -6.48 -7.09 9.59
CA ILE A 58 -6.27 -8.44 9.08
C ILE A 58 -5.23 -8.34 7.97
N ASN A 59 -4.08 -8.96 8.16
CA ASN A 59 -3.04 -9.05 7.17
C ASN A 59 -3.08 -10.44 6.52
N THR A 60 -3.27 -10.47 5.21
CA THR A 60 -3.27 -11.71 4.42
C THR A 60 -2.30 -11.62 3.25
N GLY A 61 -1.18 -10.94 3.44
CA GLY A 61 -0.08 -10.94 2.48
C GLY A 61 0.64 -12.30 2.47
N ILE A 62 0.98 -12.80 1.28
CA ILE A 62 1.79 -14.02 1.12
C ILE A 62 2.90 -13.78 0.09
N SER A 63 4.16 -13.92 0.50
CA SER A 63 5.31 -13.73 -0.39
C SER A 63 5.23 -14.55 -1.68
N GLY A 64 5.67 -13.95 -2.78
CA GLY A 64 5.72 -14.59 -4.09
C GLY A 64 4.38 -14.71 -4.83
N ASN A 65 3.25 -14.35 -4.21
CA ASN A 65 1.94 -14.31 -4.84
C ASN A 65 1.87 -13.31 -5.99
N THR A 66 1.15 -13.71 -7.05
CA THR A 66 0.65 -12.86 -8.13
C THR A 66 -0.84 -12.57 -7.93
N THR A 67 -1.44 -11.76 -8.80
CA THR A 67 -2.89 -11.55 -8.85
C THR A 67 -3.68 -12.84 -9.06
N ALA A 68 -3.14 -13.81 -9.80
CA ALA A 68 -3.79 -15.11 -9.98
C ALA A 68 -3.91 -15.87 -8.65
N ASN A 69 -2.86 -15.85 -7.82
CA ASN A 69 -2.91 -16.46 -6.48
C ASN A 69 -3.88 -15.73 -5.56
N LEU A 70 -3.96 -14.39 -5.63
CA LEU A 70 -4.94 -13.62 -4.87
C LEU A 70 -6.38 -14.03 -5.21
N LEU A 71 -6.66 -14.31 -6.48
CA LEU A 71 -7.99 -14.76 -6.92
C LEU A 71 -8.33 -16.17 -6.42
N GLU A 72 -7.34 -17.06 -6.41
CA GLU A 72 -7.46 -18.44 -5.95
C GLU A 72 -7.83 -18.50 -4.46
N ARG A 73 -7.15 -17.70 -3.63
CA ARG A 73 -7.37 -17.67 -2.17
C ARG A 73 -8.37 -16.61 -1.69
N PHE A 74 -9.09 -15.97 -2.61
CA PHE A 74 -9.96 -14.84 -2.28
C PHE A 74 -11.02 -15.19 -1.23
N GLU A 75 -11.63 -16.37 -1.32
CA GLU A 75 -12.71 -16.74 -0.41
C GLU A 75 -12.23 -16.85 1.04
N ASP A 76 -11.12 -17.56 1.26
CA ASP A 76 -10.60 -17.87 2.59
C ASP A 76 -9.83 -16.69 3.20
N ASP A 77 -9.04 -15.99 2.39
CA ASP A 77 -8.15 -14.93 2.88
C ASP A 77 -8.73 -13.52 2.79
N ALA A 78 -9.87 -13.34 2.11
CA ALA A 78 -10.49 -12.03 1.98
C ALA A 78 -11.99 -12.03 2.26
N ALA A 79 -12.78 -12.80 1.51
CA ALA A 79 -14.24 -12.76 1.60
C ALA A 79 -14.74 -13.19 2.99
N PHE A 80 -14.11 -14.21 3.58
CA PHE A 80 -14.41 -14.72 4.91
C PHE A 80 -14.48 -13.61 5.97
N TYR A 81 -13.54 -12.67 5.93
CA TYR A 81 -13.44 -11.58 6.91
C TYR A 81 -14.42 -10.43 6.69
N LYS A 82 -15.11 -10.39 5.53
CA LYS A 82 -16.06 -9.33 5.16
C LYS A 82 -15.52 -7.94 5.46
N PRO A 83 -14.35 -7.55 4.94
CA PRO A 83 -13.71 -6.30 5.30
C PRO A 83 -14.58 -5.10 4.91
N HIS A 84 -14.51 -4.02 5.69
CA HIS A 84 -15.13 -2.76 5.30
C HIS A 84 -14.21 -1.95 4.38
N ILE A 85 -12.89 -2.13 4.56
CA ILE A 85 -11.85 -1.47 3.78
C ILE A 85 -10.83 -2.54 3.40
N VAL A 86 -10.40 -2.56 2.13
CA VAL A 86 -9.26 -3.36 1.68
C VAL A 86 -8.21 -2.48 1.02
N LEU A 87 -6.96 -2.69 1.41
CA LEU A 87 -5.78 -2.15 0.75
C LEU A 87 -5.12 -3.28 -0.05
N ILE A 88 -4.99 -3.11 -1.36
CA ILE A 88 -4.44 -4.12 -2.27
C ILE A 88 -3.11 -3.66 -2.85
N THR A 89 -2.03 -4.38 -2.54
CA THR A 89 -0.68 -4.10 -3.06
C THR A 89 -0.11 -5.33 -3.76
N ILE A 90 -0.19 -5.36 -5.09
CA ILE A 90 0.16 -6.50 -5.94
C ILE A 90 0.72 -6.02 -7.28
N GLY A 91 1.43 -6.89 -8.02
CA GLY A 91 2.06 -6.56 -9.29
C GLY A 91 3.58 -6.74 -9.32
N GLY A 92 4.26 -6.72 -8.16
CA GLY A 92 5.72 -6.87 -8.09
C GLY A 92 6.23 -8.27 -8.46
N ASN A 93 5.38 -9.30 -8.33
CA ASN A 93 5.64 -10.63 -8.85
C ASN A 93 5.02 -10.83 -10.24
N ASP A 94 3.85 -10.25 -10.52
CA ASP A 94 3.22 -10.30 -11.84
C ASP A 94 4.14 -9.71 -12.92
N CYS A 95 4.92 -8.67 -12.60
CA CYS A 95 5.88 -8.07 -13.51
C CYS A 95 7.17 -8.90 -13.73
N ASN A 96 7.38 -9.95 -12.93
CA ASN A 96 8.51 -10.87 -13.11
C ASN A 96 8.20 -11.79 -14.32
N PRO A 97 9.03 -11.77 -15.38
CA PRO A 97 8.83 -12.63 -16.55
C PRO A 97 8.63 -14.11 -16.20
N ASP A 98 9.29 -14.61 -15.15
CA ASP A 98 9.21 -16.02 -14.73
C ASP A 98 7.81 -16.42 -14.23
N LYS A 99 6.98 -15.44 -13.82
CA LYS A 99 5.63 -15.69 -13.34
C LYS A 99 4.61 -15.81 -14.47
N ASN A 100 4.98 -15.45 -15.70
CA ASN A 100 4.19 -15.59 -16.91
C ASN A 100 2.75 -15.02 -16.80
N ILE A 101 2.59 -13.90 -16.09
CA ILE A 101 1.35 -13.13 -16.10
C ILE A 101 1.48 -12.08 -17.19
N SER A 102 0.51 -12.01 -18.10
CA SER A 102 0.47 -10.97 -19.13
C SER A 102 -0.13 -9.66 -18.58
N GLU A 103 0.09 -8.54 -19.27
CA GLU A 103 -0.51 -7.26 -18.88
C GLU A 103 -2.04 -7.31 -18.97
N GLU A 104 -2.57 -7.96 -20.01
CA GLU A 104 -4.00 -8.17 -20.21
C GLU A 104 -4.61 -9.02 -19.08
N GLU A 105 -3.92 -10.10 -18.70
CA GLU A 105 -4.33 -10.93 -17.57
C GLU A 105 -4.27 -10.17 -16.24
N PHE A 106 -3.20 -9.40 -16.02
CA PHE A 106 -3.06 -8.57 -14.82
C PHE A 106 -4.20 -7.55 -14.70
N VAL A 107 -4.53 -6.83 -15.78
CA VAL A 107 -5.71 -5.93 -15.83
C VAL A 107 -6.98 -6.68 -15.47
N LYS A 108 -7.23 -7.82 -16.12
CA LYS A 108 -8.43 -8.63 -15.89
C LYS A 108 -8.51 -9.07 -14.42
N ASN A 109 -7.41 -9.52 -13.84
CA ASN A 109 -7.38 -10.00 -12.47
C ASN A 109 -7.65 -8.87 -11.47
N LEU A 110 -7.04 -7.69 -11.64
CA LEU A 110 -7.31 -6.51 -10.81
C LEU A 110 -8.80 -6.13 -10.85
N GLN A 111 -9.42 -6.16 -12.04
CA GLN A 111 -10.84 -5.88 -12.19
C GLN A 111 -11.73 -6.95 -11.52
N VAL A 112 -11.36 -8.23 -11.58
CA VAL A 112 -12.10 -9.30 -10.87
C VAL A 112 -11.97 -9.11 -9.37
N LEU A 113 -10.76 -8.87 -8.85
CA LEU A 113 -10.51 -8.61 -7.42
C LEU A 113 -11.38 -7.44 -6.92
N TYR A 114 -11.35 -6.32 -7.65
CA TYR A 114 -12.21 -5.17 -7.34
C TYR A 114 -13.68 -5.56 -7.30
N ARG A 115 -14.22 -6.21 -8.35
CA ARG A 115 -15.64 -6.57 -8.42
C ARG A 115 -16.06 -7.45 -7.26
N ARG A 116 -15.24 -8.42 -6.86
CA ARG A 116 -15.57 -9.31 -5.73
C ARG A 116 -15.66 -8.53 -4.41
N PHE A 117 -14.73 -7.62 -4.13
CA PHE A 117 -14.80 -6.75 -2.96
C PHE A 117 -15.97 -5.74 -3.02
N ALA A 118 -16.18 -5.10 -4.17
CA ALA A 118 -17.25 -4.13 -4.36
C ALA A 118 -18.64 -4.76 -4.15
N ASN A 119 -18.83 -6.00 -4.61
CA ASN A 119 -20.08 -6.75 -4.39
C ASN A 119 -20.38 -7.03 -2.91
N MET A 120 -19.37 -6.99 -2.03
CA MET A 120 -19.54 -7.09 -0.58
C MET A 120 -19.75 -5.73 0.11
N GLY A 121 -19.73 -4.63 -0.63
CA GLY A 121 -19.75 -3.27 -0.08
C GLY A 121 -18.42 -2.84 0.55
N THR A 122 -17.31 -3.51 0.23
CA THR A 122 -15.98 -3.15 0.72
C THR A 122 -15.44 -1.92 -0.02
N ALA A 123 -14.90 -0.96 0.72
CA ALA A 123 -14.13 0.14 0.14
C ALA A 123 -12.75 -0.33 -0.33
N VAL A 124 -12.51 -0.31 -1.64
CA VAL A 124 -11.27 -0.81 -2.26
C VAL A 124 -10.29 0.34 -2.52
N PHE A 125 -9.06 0.16 -2.04
CA PHE A 125 -7.93 1.01 -2.39
C PHE A 125 -6.83 0.16 -3.01
N PHE A 126 -6.44 0.48 -4.24
CA PHE A 126 -5.19 -0.04 -4.78
C PHE A 126 -4.03 0.79 -4.25
N GLN A 127 -2.90 0.15 -4.01
CA GLN A 127 -1.64 0.83 -3.71
C GLN A 127 -0.63 0.49 -4.80
N THR A 128 0.11 1.50 -5.27
CA THR A 128 1.33 1.22 -6.02
C THR A 128 2.40 0.73 -5.06
N TYR A 129 3.41 0.02 -5.56
CA TYR A 129 4.61 -0.21 -4.76
C TYR A 129 5.35 1.12 -4.54
N TYR A 130 6.20 1.18 -3.53
CA TYR A 130 7.25 2.19 -3.43
C TYR A 130 8.29 2.02 -4.57
N SER A 131 9.22 2.97 -4.66
CA SER A 131 10.30 2.89 -5.65
C SER A 131 11.21 1.70 -5.35
N PRO A 132 11.49 0.82 -6.34
CA PRO A 132 12.43 -0.28 -6.18
C PRO A 132 13.87 0.23 -6.38
N ASP A 133 14.86 -0.47 -5.81
CA ASP A 133 16.27 -0.10 -6.01
C ASP A 133 16.74 -0.57 -7.40
N PRO A 134 16.99 0.35 -8.36
CA PRO A 134 17.38 -0.02 -9.70
C PRO A 134 18.75 -0.70 -9.76
N ASP A 135 19.61 -0.51 -8.75
CA ASP A 135 20.95 -1.10 -8.72
C ASP A 135 20.91 -2.60 -8.38
N LEU A 136 19.80 -3.08 -7.82
CA LEU A 136 19.63 -4.45 -7.31
C LEU A 136 18.60 -5.28 -8.07
N ILE A 137 18.07 -4.75 -9.19
CA ILE A 137 17.01 -5.39 -9.96
C ILE A 137 17.41 -5.48 -11.43
N GLU A 138 17.14 -6.64 -12.03
CA GLU A 138 17.33 -6.87 -13.45
C GLU A 138 16.55 -5.86 -14.32
N THR A 139 17.20 -5.34 -15.35
CA THR A 139 16.67 -4.26 -16.19
C THR A 139 15.30 -4.57 -16.80
N VAL A 140 15.08 -5.82 -17.24
CA VAL A 140 13.79 -6.23 -17.82
C VAL A 140 12.68 -6.18 -16.77
N ARG A 141 12.93 -6.73 -15.58
CA ARG A 141 11.97 -6.71 -14.47
C ARG A 141 11.70 -5.30 -13.99
N LEU A 142 12.72 -4.44 -13.92
CA LEU A 142 12.56 -3.02 -13.56
C LEU A 142 11.68 -2.27 -14.58
N LYS A 143 11.88 -2.50 -15.88
CA LYS A 143 11.02 -1.91 -16.93
C LYS A 143 9.58 -2.40 -16.81
N ASN A 144 9.38 -3.69 -16.58
CA ASN A 144 8.05 -4.26 -16.37
C ASN A 144 7.38 -3.69 -15.12
N PHE A 145 8.13 -3.51 -14.03
CA PHE A 145 7.62 -2.93 -12.79
C PHE A 145 6.91 -1.58 -13.01
N TYR A 146 7.52 -0.67 -13.78
CA TYR A 146 6.90 0.62 -14.07
C TYR A 146 5.63 0.47 -14.92
N ARG A 147 5.66 -0.38 -15.95
CA ARG A 147 4.48 -0.68 -16.78
C ARG A 147 3.31 -1.25 -15.97
N TYR A 148 3.58 -2.23 -15.11
CA TYR A 148 2.58 -2.85 -14.25
C TYR A 148 2.06 -1.87 -13.19
N THR A 149 2.92 -0.97 -12.68
CA THR A 149 2.46 0.10 -11.78
C THR A 149 1.51 1.07 -12.50
N ASP A 150 1.80 1.42 -13.75
CA ASP A 150 0.89 2.25 -14.54
C ASP A 150 -0.44 1.54 -14.83
N ILE A 151 -0.43 0.22 -15.01
CA ILE A 151 -1.66 -0.58 -15.09
C ILE A 151 -2.48 -0.47 -13.80
N VAL A 152 -1.86 -0.53 -12.62
CA VAL A 152 -2.56 -0.35 -11.33
C VAL A 152 -3.22 1.04 -11.29
N ARG A 153 -2.49 2.10 -11.65
CA ARG A 153 -3.01 3.47 -11.71
C ARG A 153 -4.19 3.61 -12.67
N ASN A 154 -4.03 3.12 -13.89
CA ASN A 154 -5.03 3.18 -14.94
C ASN A 154 -6.29 2.39 -14.56
N THR A 155 -6.11 1.22 -13.93
CA THR A 155 -7.22 0.40 -13.44
C THR A 155 -7.95 1.10 -12.30
N ALA A 156 -7.24 1.70 -11.34
CA ALA A 156 -7.85 2.45 -10.24
C ALA A 156 -8.67 3.64 -10.76
N SER A 157 -8.13 4.37 -11.74
CA SER A 157 -8.81 5.48 -12.42
C SER A 157 -10.05 5.01 -13.19
N ALA A 158 -9.92 3.97 -14.02
CA ALA A 158 -11.02 3.44 -14.83
C ALA A 158 -12.18 2.88 -14.00
N LEU A 159 -11.88 2.32 -12.81
CA LEU A 159 -12.88 1.81 -11.88
C LEU A 159 -13.40 2.89 -10.91
N ASN A 160 -12.84 4.10 -10.93
CA ASN A 160 -13.13 5.19 -10.00
C ASN A 160 -13.05 4.73 -8.52
N VAL A 161 -11.90 4.16 -8.16
CA VAL A 161 -11.60 3.67 -6.79
C VAL A 161 -10.44 4.43 -6.16
N GLY A 162 -10.22 4.19 -4.86
CA GLY A 162 -9.10 4.80 -4.15
C GLY A 162 -7.75 4.30 -4.67
N LEU A 163 -6.78 5.21 -4.78
CA LEU A 163 -5.39 4.92 -5.10
C LEU A 163 -4.48 5.57 -4.06
N ILE A 164 -3.58 4.78 -3.46
CA ILE A 164 -2.47 5.28 -2.64
C ILE A 164 -1.19 5.09 -3.46
N ASP A 165 -0.72 6.18 -4.09
CA ASP A 165 0.40 6.12 -5.03
C ASP A 165 1.75 6.36 -4.34
N HIS A 166 2.27 5.31 -3.71
CA HIS A 166 3.59 5.31 -3.07
C HIS A 166 4.70 5.63 -4.07
N LEU A 167 4.67 5.03 -5.27
CA LEU A 167 5.73 5.21 -6.27
C LEU A 167 5.95 6.68 -6.63
N ALA A 168 4.88 7.48 -6.75
CA ALA A 168 4.97 8.90 -7.12
C ALA A 168 5.84 9.72 -6.15
N ARG A 169 5.74 9.43 -4.86
CA ARG A 169 6.50 10.07 -3.77
C ARG A 169 7.90 9.49 -3.63
N TRP A 170 7.98 8.16 -3.63
CA TRP A 170 9.24 7.44 -3.42
C TRP A 170 10.23 7.58 -4.58
N GLU A 171 9.76 7.71 -5.82
CA GLU A 171 10.63 8.02 -6.97
C GLU A 171 11.32 9.37 -6.83
N LEU A 172 10.63 10.36 -6.26
CA LEU A 172 11.25 11.66 -6.00
C LEU A 172 12.31 11.57 -4.92
N LEU A 173 11.98 10.92 -3.81
CA LEU A 173 12.92 10.69 -2.72
C LEU A 173 14.18 9.97 -3.24
N ARG A 174 14.00 8.86 -3.98
CA ARG A 174 15.13 8.09 -4.52
C ARG A 174 16.03 8.90 -5.44
N LYS A 175 15.44 9.75 -6.30
CA LYS A 175 16.21 10.56 -7.27
C LYS A 175 16.90 11.76 -6.63
N ALA A 176 16.23 12.44 -5.70
CA ALA A 176 16.76 13.65 -5.07
C ALA A 176 17.70 13.33 -3.90
N HIS A 177 17.41 12.26 -3.15
CA HIS A 177 18.07 11.89 -1.89
C HIS A 177 18.34 10.37 -1.81
N PRO A 178 19.16 9.81 -2.72
CA PRO A 178 19.50 8.38 -2.68
C PRO A 178 20.12 7.93 -1.35
N GLU A 179 20.84 8.83 -0.66
CA GLU A 179 21.43 8.61 0.66
C GLU A 179 20.40 8.41 1.78
N LEU A 180 19.21 9.00 1.66
CA LEU A 180 18.10 8.81 2.58
C LEU A 180 17.21 7.64 2.16
N TYR A 181 17.08 7.41 0.85
CA TYR A 181 16.30 6.31 0.29
C TYR A 181 16.93 4.94 0.55
N LYS A 182 18.23 4.75 0.23
CA LYS A 182 18.87 3.42 0.30
C LYS A 182 18.75 2.77 1.70
N PRO A 183 18.92 3.49 2.82
CA PRO A 183 18.71 2.94 4.16
C PRO A 183 17.28 2.50 4.50
N LEU A 184 16.27 2.78 3.67
CA LEU A 184 14.88 2.32 3.84
C LEU A 184 14.63 0.94 3.22
N MET A 185 15.51 0.54 2.30
CA MET A 185 15.44 -0.73 1.59
C MET A 185 16.18 -1.82 2.37
N ARG A 186 15.62 -3.03 2.36
CA ARG A 186 16.33 -4.26 2.75
C ARG A 186 17.05 -4.88 1.55
N ASP A 187 16.36 -4.89 0.42
CA ASP A 187 16.84 -5.39 -0.87
C ASP A 187 16.20 -4.58 -2.00
N GLY A 188 16.34 -5.03 -3.25
CA GLY A 188 15.80 -4.31 -4.41
C GLY A 188 14.30 -4.03 -4.36
N PHE A 189 13.50 -4.86 -3.70
CA PHE A 189 12.05 -4.80 -3.70
C PHE A 189 11.41 -4.68 -2.32
N HIS A 190 12.10 -4.99 -1.23
CA HIS A 190 11.53 -5.04 0.11
C HIS A 190 12.07 -3.93 1.00
N LEU A 191 11.18 -3.28 1.73
CA LEU A 191 11.55 -2.32 2.77
C LEU A 191 12.09 -3.04 4.00
N ASN A 192 12.85 -2.32 4.82
CA ASN A 192 13.11 -2.68 6.20
C ASN A 192 12.09 -1.97 7.13
N SER A 193 12.26 -2.08 8.45
CA SER A 193 11.34 -1.46 9.42
C SER A 193 11.25 0.06 9.30
N LYS A 194 12.35 0.75 8.92
CA LYS A 194 12.34 2.21 8.70
C LYS A 194 11.54 2.58 7.45
N GLY A 195 11.72 1.83 6.36
CA GLY A 195 10.92 2.03 5.15
C GLY A 195 9.44 1.77 5.39
N ASN A 196 9.10 0.68 6.08
CA ASN A 196 7.73 0.38 6.49
C ASN A 196 7.14 1.51 7.35
N MET A 197 7.95 2.13 8.21
CA MET A 197 7.52 3.30 8.97
C MET A 197 7.09 4.47 8.12
N VAL A 198 7.88 4.80 7.10
CA VAL A 198 7.55 5.88 6.16
C VAL A 198 6.24 5.59 5.42
N VAL A 199 6.06 4.36 4.90
CA VAL A 199 4.81 3.95 4.22
C VAL A 199 3.61 4.04 5.17
N GLY A 200 3.72 3.53 6.39
CA GLY A 200 2.65 3.57 7.38
C GLY A 200 2.25 4.99 7.75
N ILE A 201 3.22 5.89 7.94
CA ILE A 201 2.98 7.32 8.21
C ILE A 201 2.26 7.98 7.03
N ASP A 202 2.68 7.72 5.79
CA ASP A 202 2.03 8.28 4.60
C ASP A 202 0.57 7.80 4.46
N ILE A 203 0.30 6.52 4.77
CA ILE A 203 -1.08 5.98 4.80
C ILE A 203 -1.90 6.65 5.91
N CYS A 204 -1.32 6.85 7.09
CA CYS A 204 -1.98 7.57 8.17
C CYS A 204 -2.34 8.99 7.73
N LYS A 205 -1.39 9.74 7.14
CA LYS A 205 -1.64 11.08 6.58
C LYS A 205 -2.76 11.06 5.54
N PHE A 206 -2.77 10.08 4.64
CA PHE A 206 -3.82 9.92 3.63
C PHE A 206 -5.23 9.82 4.23
N PHE A 207 -5.35 9.20 5.41
CA PHE A 207 -6.63 9.03 6.14
C PHE A 207 -6.86 10.03 7.30
N ASP A 208 -6.07 11.11 7.40
CA ASP A 208 -6.11 12.10 8.49
C ASP A 208 -5.85 11.51 9.89
N LEU A 209 -4.98 10.51 9.97
CA LEU A 209 -4.63 9.81 11.20
C LEU A 209 -3.26 10.25 11.72
N LYS A 210 -3.11 10.18 13.04
CA LYS A 210 -1.88 10.56 13.76
C LYS A 210 -1.28 9.33 14.46
N PRO A 211 -0.28 8.65 13.87
CA PRO A 211 0.37 7.51 14.51
C PRO A 211 1.29 7.93 15.67
N ASP A 212 1.71 9.20 15.69
CA ASP A 212 2.77 9.79 16.50
C ASP A 212 2.29 10.47 17.79
N ALA A 213 1.25 9.94 18.43
CA ALA A 213 0.71 10.54 19.66
C ALA A 213 1.67 10.44 20.87
N ASP A 214 2.51 9.41 20.91
CA ASP A 214 3.48 9.12 21.97
C ASP A 214 4.85 8.76 21.36
N GLU A 215 5.94 8.86 22.13
CA GLU A 215 7.31 8.51 21.73
C GLU A 215 7.84 9.29 20.50
N PRO A 216 7.97 10.63 20.58
CA PRO A 216 8.33 11.47 19.41
C PRO A 216 9.66 11.08 18.76
N GLU A 217 10.63 10.58 19.54
CA GLU A 217 11.92 10.14 19.00
C GLU A 217 11.81 8.87 18.15
N PHE A 218 10.86 7.97 18.48
CA PHE A 218 10.61 6.77 17.68
C PHE A 218 10.12 7.12 16.27
N TRP A 219 9.23 8.11 16.16
CA TRP A 219 8.61 8.51 14.88
C TRP A 219 9.46 9.48 14.06
N LYS A 220 10.41 10.16 14.68
CA LYS A 220 11.14 11.29 14.12
C LYS A 220 11.67 11.03 12.70
N ASN A 221 12.42 9.94 12.51
CA ASN A 221 13.02 9.64 11.20
C ASN A 221 11.96 9.39 10.11
N GLY A 222 10.89 8.66 10.44
CA GLY A 222 9.80 8.41 9.51
C GLY A 222 9.04 9.68 9.13
N LEU A 223 8.77 10.54 10.11
CA LEU A 223 8.09 11.83 9.91
C LEU A 223 8.94 12.79 9.07
N GLU A 224 10.24 12.90 9.35
CA GLU A 224 11.18 13.73 8.59
C GLU A 224 11.19 13.33 7.10
N ILE A 225 11.29 12.03 6.81
CA ILE A 225 11.29 11.54 5.42
C ILE A 225 9.93 11.74 4.75
N SER A 226 8.83 11.46 5.46
CA SER A 226 7.47 11.70 4.94
C SER A 226 7.22 13.18 4.62
N ASN A 227 7.66 14.10 5.48
CA ASN A 227 7.56 15.55 5.25
C ASN A 227 8.46 16.03 4.10
N LEU A 228 9.65 15.45 3.96
CA LEU A 228 10.52 15.71 2.82
C LEU A 228 9.84 15.29 1.50
N MET A 229 9.19 14.12 1.47
CA MET A 229 8.41 13.70 0.30
C MET A 229 7.25 14.64 -0.01
N ASP A 230 6.56 15.19 0.99
CA ASP A 230 5.51 16.21 0.79
C ASP A 230 6.08 17.48 0.12
N THR A 231 7.28 17.90 0.54
CA THR A 231 7.98 19.05 -0.04
C THR A 231 8.37 18.80 -1.49
N LEU A 232 8.96 17.63 -1.77
CA LEU A 232 9.35 17.23 -3.13
C LEU A 232 8.14 17.13 -4.07
N MET A 233 7.00 16.65 -3.57
CA MET A 233 5.75 16.56 -4.35
C MET A 233 5.16 17.93 -4.67
N SER A 234 5.30 18.90 -3.76
CA SER A 234 4.77 20.26 -3.94
C SER A 234 5.62 21.12 -4.88
N GLY A 235 6.88 20.74 -5.11
CA GLY A 235 7.81 21.40 -6.04
C GLY A 235 7.76 20.89 -7.49
N LYS A 236 6.90 19.91 -7.79
CA LYS A 236 6.60 19.45 -9.16
C LYS A 236 5.51 20.31 -9.80
#